data_AF-A0A820TG85-F1
#
_entry.id   AF-A0A820TG85-F1
#
_cell.length_a   1.000
_cell.length_b   1.000
_cell.length_c   1.000
_cell.angle_alpha   90.00
_cell.angle_beta   90.00
_cell.angle_gamma   90.00
#
_symmetry.space_group_name_H-M   'P 1'
#
loop_
_entity.id
_entity.type
_entity.pdbx_description
1 polymer ?
#
loop_
_entity_poly.entity_id
_entity_poly.type
_entity_poly.pdbx_seq_one_letter_code
_entity_poly.pdbx_strand_id
1 'polypeptide(L)'
;MRQLGFSYKATAKSPVLLDEVHFVAQRASYFRYLDELRAAGALIYYHDETWLGAGEEKRNIWVDDQGKGRLRKQDGQGKRIAISAMMGLEGFVEPIDVWQCDKDHAMNSERFHKWIEDAASRLRIKHGPGQPIAIIIDNAPWHNVLCDDTKPPQRAWTKYKLQQWLTRKGIAWDVKMSKTELLKLALSNVPPKRYVTNTIPRAFDVEILRLP
;
A
#
# COMPACT_ATOMS: atom_id res chain seq x y z
N MET A 1 -18.74 -40.47 -8.04
CA MET A 1 -18.08 -39.26 -7.51
C MET A 1 -18.33 -39.05 -6.02
N ARG A 2 -19.56 -38.75 -5.55
CA ARG A 2 -19.83 -38.65 -4.10
C ARG A 2 -19.59 -39.97 -3.33
N GLN A 3 -19.94 -41.11 -3.92
CA GLN A 3 -19.64 -42.44 -3.36
C GLN A 3 -18.15 -42.82 -3.38
N LEU A 4 -17.31 -42.07 -4.10
CA LEU A 4 -15.85 -42.22 -4.10
C LEU A 4 -15.18 -41.20 -3.16
N GLY A 5 -15.96 -40.49 -2.33
CA GLY A 5 -15.47 -39.46 -1.40
C GLY A 5 -15.33 -38.05 -1.97
N PHE A 6 -15.70 -37.81 -3.24
CA PHE A 6 -15.55 -36.49 -3.87
C PHE A 6 -16.84 -35.67 -3.81
N SER A 7 -16.76 -34.45 -3.27
CA SER A 7 -17.84 -33.45 -3.30
C SER A 7 -17.55 -32.31 -4.26
N TYR A 8 -18.55 -31.87 -5.01
CA TYR A 8 -18.47 -30.67 -5.86
C TYR A 8 -18.51 -29.41 -4.98
N LYS A 9 -17.48 -28.58 -5.05
CA LYS A 9 -17.43 -27.24 -4.44
C LYS A 9 -16.93 -26.23 -5.47
N ALA A 10 -17.52 -25.05 -5.48
CA ALA A 10 -16.99 -23.92 -6.24
C ALA A 10 -15.64 -23.51 -5.62
N THR A 11 -14.57 -23.55 -6.41
CA THR A 11 -13.24 -23.09 -5.99
C THR A 11 -13.14 -21.58 -6.21
N ALA A 12 -13.05 -20.80 -5.14
CA ALA A 12 -12.59 -19.41 -5.23
C ALA A 12 -11.06 -19.40 -5.43
N LYS A 13 -10.54 -18.53 -6.29
CA LYS A 13 -9.09 -18.43 -6.60
C LYS A 13 -8.21 -18.00 -5.42
N SER A 14 -8.79 -17.59 -4.29
CA SER A 14 -8.06 -17.35 -3.06
C SER A 14 -8.83 -17.96 -1.89
N PRO A 15 -8.17 -18.70 -0.98
CA PRO A 15 -8.74 -18.93 0.33
C PRO A 15 -9.07 -17.55 0.91
N VAL A 16 -10.30 -17.37 1.37
CA VAL A 16 -10.70 -16.14 2.04
C VAL A 16 -10.00 -16.17 3.41
N LEU A 17 -8.74 -15.72 3.43
CA LEU A 17 -7.94 -15.58 4.65
C LEU A 17 -8.55 -14.56 5.63
N LEU A 18 -9.62 -13.84 5.22
CA LEU A 18 -10.26 -12.78 5.99
C LEU A 18 -10.82 -13.24 7.35
N ASP A 19 -11.12 -14.54 7.50
CA ASP A 19 -11.70 -15.09 8.73
C ASP A 19 -10.66 -15.66 9.71
N GLU A 20 -9.37 -15.62 9.37
CA GLU A 20 -8.31 -16.00 10.33
C GLU A 20 -8.28 -15.00 11.49
N VAL A 21 -8.16 -15.53 12.71
CA VAL A 21 -8.21 -14.75 13.96
C VAL A 21 -7.25 -13.56 13.92
N HIS A 22 -6.09 -13.72 13.30
CA HIS A 22 -5.10 -12.66 13.16
C HIS A 22 -5.61 -11.47 12.33
N PHE A 23 -6.25 -11.69 11.18
CA PHE A 23 -6.78 -10.60 10.35
C PHE A 23 -8.01 -9.94 10.98
N VAL A 24 -8.86 -10.74 11.64
CA VAL A 24 -10.00 -10.21 12.40
C VAL A 24 -9.51 -9.29 13.53
N ALA A 25 -8.49 -9.70 14.30
CA ALA A 25 -7.92 -8.90 15.38
C ALA A 25 -7.25 -7.61 14.88
N GLN A 26 -6.57 -7.65 13.73
CA GLN A 26 -5.99 -6.46 13.10
C GLN A 26 -7.08 -5.47 12.68
N ARG A 27 -8.14 -5.94 12.03
CA ARG A 27 -9.29 -5.10 11.64
C ARG A 27 -9.98 -4.48 12.85
N ALA A 28 -10.19 -5.26 13.91
CA ALA A 28 -10.78 -4.74 15.14
C ALA A 28 -9.92 -3.62 15.76
N SER A 29 -8.59 -3.80 15.77
CA SER A 29 -7.66 -2.77 16.26
C SER A 29 -7.66 -1.52 15.37
N TYR A 30 -7.67 -1.71 14.05
CA TYR A 30 -7.78 -0.63 13.08
C TYR A 30 -9.06 0.20 13.30
N PHE A 31 -10.21 -0.45 13.43
CA PHE A 31 -11.48 0.27 13.61
C PHE A 31 -11.54 1.02 14.93
N ARG A 32 -11.03 0.44 16.03
CA ARG A 32 -10.94 1.17 17.31
C ARG A 32 -10.12 2.44 17.17
N TYR A 33 -8.96 2.37 16.54
CA TYR A 33 -8.11 3.56 16.34
C TYR A 33 -8.75 4.58 15.40
N LEU A 34 -9.41 4.13 14.33
CA LEU A 34 -10.16 5.02 13.45
C LEU A 34 -11.31 5.73 14.19
N ASP A 35 -11.98 5.04 15.12
CA ASP A 35 -13.02 5.64 15.95
C ASP A 35 -12.45 6.65 16.96
N GLU A 36 -11.26 6.40 17.51
CA GLU A 36 -10.53 7.38 18.33
C GLU A 36 -10.19 8.65 17.53
N LEU A 37 -9.70 8.51 16.30
CA LEU A 37 -9.43 9.65 15.41
C LEU A 37 -10.70 10.46 15.12
N ARG A 38 -11.81 9.77 14.84
CA ARG A 38 -13.11 10.41 14.62
C ARG A 38 -13.59 11.15 15.87
N ALA A 39 -13.48 10.53 17.05
CA ALA A 39 -13.85 11.14 18.32
C ALA A 39 -13.00 12.37 18.66
N ALA A 40 -11.72 12.37 18.24
CA ALA A 40 -10.82 13.51 18.35
C ALA A 40 -11.09 14.62 17.32
N GLY A 41 -12.09 14.47 16.44
CA GLY A 41 -12.43 15.44 15.41
C GLY A 41 -11.45 15.46 14.24
N ALA A 42 -10.72 14.37 14.00
CA ALA A 42 -9.79 14.30 12.87
C ALA A 42 -10.53 14.32 11.53
N LEU A 43 -9.97 15.07 10.57
CA LEU A 43 -10.43 15.03 9.19
C LEU A 43 -9.86 13.78 8.52
N ILE A 44 -10.75 12.89 8.11
CA ILE A 44 -10.38 11.61 7.51
C ILE A 44 -10.51 11.69 5.99
N TYR A 45 -9.41 11.41 5.31
CA TYR A 45 -9.34 11.28 3.87
C TYR A 45 -9.04 9.84 3.49
N TYR A 46 -9.59 9.39 2.37
CA TYR A 46 -9.36 8.08 1.79
C TYR A 46 -8.70 8.28 0.45
N HIS A 47 -7.57 7.61 0.25
CA HIS A 47 -6.87 7.58 -1.01
C HIS A 47 -6.98 6.17 -1.61
N ASP A 48 -7.18 6.12 -2.92
CA ASP A 48 -7.15 4.90 -3.70
C ASP A 48 -6.73 5.22 -5.14
N GLU A 49 -6.34 4.18 -5.85
CA GLU A 49 -5.99 4.25 -7.25
C GLU A 49 -6.94 3.39 -8.08
N THR A 50 -7.23 3.84 -9.29
CA THR A 50 -8.00 3.06 -10.27
C THR A 50 -7.37 3.15 -11.65
N TRP A 51 -7.63 2.16 -12.49
CA TRP A 51 -7.03 2.02 -13.82
C TRP A 51 -8.15 1.85 -14.83
N LEU A 52 -8.21 2.77 -15.79
CA LEU A 52 -9.12 2.71 -16.92
C LEU A 52 -8.38 2.10 -18.11
N GLY A 53 -8.88 0.98 -18.62
CA GLY A 53 -8.29 0.32 -19.79
C GLY A 53 -8.91 0.84 -21.10
N ALA A 54 -8.08 1.09 -22.12
CA ALA A 54 -8.58 1.50 -23.44
C ALA A 54 -9.53 0.46 -24.08
N GLY A 55 -9.42 -0.81 -23.67
CA GLY A 55 -10.26 -1.93 -24.09
C GLY A 55 -11.29 -2.40 -23.06
N GLU A 56 -11.59 -1.60 -22.03
CA GLU A 56 -12.62 -1.97 -21.05
C GLU A 56 -14.02 -1.93 -21.69
N GLU A 57 -14.63 -3.11 -21.81
CA GLU A 57 -16.00 -3.30 -22.27
C GLU A 57 -16.88 -3.77 -21.09
N LYS A 58 -18.18 -3.42 -21.11
CA LYS A 58 -19.12 -3.87 -20.07
C LYS A 58 -19.15 -5.40 -20.00
N ARG A 59 -19.00 -5.95 -18.78
CA ARG A 59 -19.05 -7.40 -18.53
C ARG A 59 -20.45 -7.99 -18.76
N ASN A 60 -21.48 -7.21 -18.48
CA ASN A 60 -22.86 -7.60 -18.70
C ASN A 60 -23.35 -6.96 -20.00
N ILE A 61 -23.79 -7.80 -20.94
CA ILE A 61 -24.35 -7.40 -22.23
C ILE A 61 -25.75 -7.97 -22.36
N TRP A 62 -26.60 -7.27 -23.11
CA TRP A 62 -27.89 -7.79 -23.54
C TRP A 62 -27.68 -8.72 -24.73
N VAL A 63 -28.26 -9.91 -24.66
CA VAL A 63 -28.36 -10.86 -25.77
C VAL A 63 -29.81 -10.86 -26.26
N ASP A 64 -30.03 -11.05 -27.56
CA ASP A 64 -31.37 -11.27 -28.09
C ASP A 64 -31.91 -12.67 -27.74
N ASP A 65 -33.15 -12.92 -28.14
CA ASP A 65 -33.87 -14.19 -27.95
C ASP A 65 -33.25 -15.38 -28.70
N GLN A 66 -32.34 -15.12 -29.64
CA GLN A 66 -31.54 -16.11 -30.36
C GLN A 66 -30.15 -16.32 -29.73
N GLY A 67 -29.88 -15.68 -28.59
CA GLY A 67 -28.59 -15.74 -27.90
C GLY A 67 -27.48 -14.95 -28.59
N LYS A 68 -27.80 -14.10 -29.57
CA LYS A 68 -26.85 -13.18 -30.20
C LYS A 68 -26.76 -11.89 -29.40
N GLY A 69 -25.59 -11.66 -28.82
CA GLY A 69 -25.14 -10.36 -28.32
C GLY A 69 -23.73 -10.08 -28.82
N ARG A 70 -23.24 -8.85 -28.65
CA ARG A 70 -21.85 -8.53 -28.99
C ARG A 70 -20.92 -9.27 -28.03
N LEU A 71 -20.24 -10.32 -28.49
CA LEU A 71 -19.15 -10.94 -27.74
C LEU A 71 -18.04 -9.92 -27.46
N ARG A 72 -17.45 -9.99 -26.26
CA ARG A 72 -16.35 -9.12 -25.84
C ARG A 72 -15.19 -9.24 -26.84
N LYS A 73 -14.71 -8.12 -27.38
CA LYS A 73 -13.65 -8.12 -28.40
C LYS A 73 -12.24 -8.03 -27.80
N GLN A 74 -12.10 -7.47 -26.60
CA GLN A 74 -10.80 -7.22 -25.98
C GLN A 74 -10.78 -7.64 -24.52
N ASP A 75 -9.72 -8.36 -24.15
CA ASP A 75 -9.47 -8.84 -22.79
C ASP A 75 -8.57 -7.87 -22.02
N GLY A 76 -8.99 -6.61 -21.89
CA GLY A 76 -8.33 -5.61 -21.02
C GLY A 76 -6.86 -5.31 -21.32
N GLN A 77 -6.32 -5.80 -22.44
CA GLN A 77 -4.95 -5.56 -22.88
C GLN A 77 -4.85 -4.21 -23.59
N GLY A 78 -3.79 -3.45 -23.28
CA GLY A 78 -3.48 -2.19 -23.94
C GLY A 78 -3.08 -1.08 -22.97
N LYS A 79 -2.88 0.12 -23.51
CA LYS A 79 -2.60 1.33 -22.75
C LYS A 79 -3.71 1.57 -21.72
N ARG A 80 -3.31 1.95 -20.51
CA ARG A 80 -4.23 2.30 -19.43
C ARG A 80 -4.06 3.76 -19.04
N ILE A 81 -5.09 4.34 -18.46
CA ILE A 81 -5.00 5.58 -17.71
C ILE A 81 -5.10 5.18 -16.24
N ALA A 82 -4.12 5.58 -15.43
CA ALA A 82 -4.21 5.46 -13.99
C ALA A 82 -4.70 6.79 -13.41
N ILE A 83 -5.54 6.67 -12.40
CA ILE A 83 -6.12 7.77 -11.64
C ILE A 83 -5.80 7.49 -10.18
N SER A 84 -5.07 8.39 -9.53
CA SER A 84 -4.80 8.37 -8.09
C SER A 84 -5.52 9.56 -7.46
N ALA A 85 -6.45 9.27 -6.57
CA ALA A 85 -7.37 10.26 -6.03
C ALA A 85 -7.50 10.13 -4.52
N MET A 86 -7.73 11.25 -3.85
CA MET A 86 -8.09 11.29 -2.43
C MET A 86 -9.38 12.05 -2.24
N MET A 87 -10.22 11.56 -1.33
CA MET A 87 -11.48 12.18 -0.98
C MET A 87 -11.71 12.18 0.53
N GLY A 88 -12.33 13.26 1.01
CA GLY A 88 -12.85 13.38 2.37
C GLY A 88 -14.33 13.74 2.35
N LEU A 89 -14.88 14.14 3.49
CA LEU A 89 -16.30 14.56 3.61
C LEU A 89 -16.66 15.76 2.72
N GLU A 90 -15.67 16.59 2.41
CA GLU A 90 -15.77 17.81 1.59
C GLU A 90 -15.59 17.55 0.09
N GLY A 91 -15.41 16.29 -0.32
CA GLY A 91 -15.18 15.90 -1.72
C GLY A 91 -13.72 15.56 -2.02
N PHE A 92 -13.35 15.67 -3.29
CA PHE A 92 -12.01 15.31 -3.78
C PHE A 92 -10.94 16.35 -3.40
N VAL A 93 -9.73 15.87 -3.16
CA VAL A 93 -8.54 16.70 -2.91
C VAL A 93 -7.88 17.03 -4.24
N GLU A 94 -8.23 18.19 -4.81
CA GLU A 94 -7.76 18.59 -6.14
C GLU A 94 -6.37 19.25 -6.16
N PRO A 95 -5.51 18.92 -7.15
CA PRO A 95 -5.81 18.11 -8.33
C PRO A 95 -5.73 16.60 -8.09
N ILE A 96 -6.53 15.86 -8.86
CA ILE A 96 -6.44 14.40 -9.00
C ILE A 96 -5.23 14.07 -9.88
N ASP A 97 -4.45 13.04 -9.52
CA ASP A 97 -3.31 12.62 -10.32
C ASP A 97 -3.75 11.62 -11.41
N VAL A 98 -3.52 11.98 -12.68
CA VAL A 98 -3.94 11.20 -13.84
C VAL A 98 -2.79 11.05 -14.81
N TRP A 99 -2.50 9.82 -15.25
CA TRP A 99 -1.44 9.58 -16.24
C TRP A 99 -1.68 8.33 -17.09
N GLN A 100 -1.06 8.32 -18.26
CA GLN A 100 -1.02 7.15 -19.12
C GLN A 100 0.03 6.15 -18.62
N CYS A 101 -0.36 4.88 -18.56
CA CYS A 101 0.50 3.75 -18.25
C CYS A 101 0.86 3.01 -19.55
N ASP A 102 2.14 2.93 -19.87
CA ASP A 102 2.64 2.17 -21.02
C ASP A 102 2.70 0.66 -20.75
N LYS A 103 2.60 0.24 -19.48
CA LYS A 103 2.60 -1.15 -19.02
C LYS A 103 1.58 -1.33 -17.90
N ASP A 104 1.21 -2.58 -17.62
CA ASP A 104 0.30 -2.91 -16.53
C ASP A 104 0.84 -2.39 -15.18
N HIS A 105 -0.03 -1.69 -14.42
CA HIS A 105 0.23 -1.18 -13.06
C HIS A 105 1.51 -0.34 -12.93
N ALA A 106 1.67 0.70 -13.76
CA ALA A 106 2.85 1.57 -13.77
C ALA A 106 2.97 2.54 -12.57
N MET A 107 2.27 2.29 -11.45
CA MET A 107 2.47 3.08 -10.23
C MET A 107 3.84 2.73 -9.61
N ASN A 108 4.56 3.74 -9.15
CA ASN A 108 5.79 3.56 -8.40
C ASN A 108 5.83 4.46 -7.17
N SER A 109 6.67 4.09 -6.22
CA SER A 109 6.76 4.78 -4.93
C SER A 109 7.21 6.23 -5.04
N GLU A 110 8.06 6.57 -6.01
CA GLU A 110 8.56 7.95 -6.18
C GLU A 110 7.43 8.90 -6.55
N ARG A 111 6.60 8.52 -7.54
CA ARG A 111 5.42 9.29 -7.92
C ARG A 111 4.45 9.43 -6.75
N PHE A 112 4.15 8.32 -6.07
CA PHE A 112 3.24 8.33 -4.95
C PHE A 112 3.75 9.22 -3.79
N HIS A 113 5.04 9.15 -3.47
CA HIS A 113 5.64 9.99 -2.44
C HIS A 113 5.54 11.49 -2.75
N LYS A 114 5.80 11.88 -4.01
CA LYS A 114 5.63 13.27 -4.43
C LYS A 114 4.16 13.71 -4.29
N TRP A 115 3.25 12.87 -4.75
CA TRP A 115 1.83 13.20 -4.72
C TRP A 115 1.28 13.30 -3.29
N ILE A 116 1.65 12.38 -2.40
CA ILE A 116 1.18 12.40 -1.00
C ILE A 116 1.80 13.56 -0.22
N GLU A 117 3.03 13.98 -0.55
CA GLU A 117 3.66 15.19 -0.02
C GLU A 117 2.85 16.44 -0.39
N ASP A 118 2.57 16.61 -1.69
CA ASP A 118 1.81 17.74 -2.22
C ASP A 118 0.37 17.75 -1.65
N ALA A 119 -0.26 16.58 -1.49
CA ALA A 119 -1.58 16.44 -0.88
C ALA A 119 -1.58 16.82 0.61
N ALA A 120 -0.64 16.29 1.39
CA ALA A 120 -0.52 16.60 2.82
C ALA A 120 -0.27 18.09 3.05
N SER A 121 0.61 18.70 2.26
CA SER A 121 0.88 20.14 2.29
C SER A 121 -0.38 20.96 2.02
N ARG A 122 -1.13 20.64 0.96
CA ARG A 122 -2.40 21.33 0.63
C ARG A 122 -3.44 21.19 1.73
N LEU A 123 -3.62 19.98 2.28
CA LEU A 123 -4.56 19.74 3.38
C LEU A 123 -4.19 20.56 4.60
N ARG A 124 -2.89 20.61 4.95
CA ARG A 124 -2.43 21.43 6.08
C ARG A 124 -2.62 22.92 5.83
N ILE A 125 -2.35 23.42 4.62
CA ILE A 125 -2.60 24.82 4.26
C ILE A 125 -4.10 25.14 4.36
N LYS A 126 -4.96 24.25 3.87
CA LYS A 126 -6.41 24.42 3.85
C LYS A 126 -7.02 24.49 5.25
N HIS A 127 -6.60 23.60 6.15
CA HIS A 127 -7.23 23.44 7.47
C HIS A 127 -6.48 24.12 8.61
N GLY A 128 -5.32 24.70 8.33
CA GLY A 128 -4.50 25.40 9.31
C GLY A 128 -3.78 24.44 10.28
N PRO A 129 -2.89 24.97 11.14
CA PRO A 129 -2.17 24.16 12.12
C PRO A 129 -3.10 23.64 13.24
N GLY A 130 -2.77 22.49 13.82
CA GLY A 130 -3.46 21.95 14.99
C GLY A 130 -4.75 21.17 14.69
N GLN A 131 -5.34 21.29 13.50
CA GLN A 131 -6.39 20.38 13.06
C GLN A 131 -5.81 18.98 12.84
N PRO A 132 -6.29 17.92 13.52
CA PRO A 132 -5.86 16.56 13.23
C PRO A 132 -6.35 16.13 11.85
N ILE A 133 -5.47 15.51 11.07
CA ILE A 133 -5.75 15.04 9.71
C ILE A 133 -5.16 13.63 9.57
N ALA A 134 -5.95 12.69 9.09
CA ALA A 134 -5.50 11.34 8.79
C ALA A 134 -5.88 10.95 7.36
N ILE A 135 -4.94 10.35 6.63
CA ILE A 135 -5.15 9.79 5.30
C ILE A 135 -5.08 8.28 5.41
N ILE A 136 -6.14 7.62 4.94
CA ILE A 136 -6.27 6.18 4.84
C ILE A 136 -5.80 5.74 3.46
N ILE A 137 -4.91 4.76 3.44
CA ILE A 137 -4.38 4.14 2.23
C ILE A 137 -4.49 2.61 2.32
N ASP A 138 -4.48 1.94 1.18
CA ASP A 138 -4.35 0.49 1.14
C ASP A 138 -2.91 0.04 1.50
N ASN A 139 -2.67 -1.27 1.45
CA ASN A 139 -1.37 -1.86 1.79
C ASN A 139 -0.55 -2.25 0.55
N ALA A 140 -0.65 -1.48 -0.54
CA ALA A 140 0.08 -1.79 -1.77
C ALA A 140 1.62 -1.73 -1.59
N PRO A 141 2.39 -2.53 -2.34
CA PRO A 141 3.85 -2.57 -2.20
C PRO A 141 4.54 -1.21 -2.37
N TRP A 142 4.02 -0.34 -3.24
CA TRP A 142 4.62 0.97 -3.50
C TRP A 142 4.46 1.97 -2.35
N HIS A 143 3.46 1.80 -1.47
CA HIS A 143 3.32 2.60 -0.24
C HIS A 143 4.25 2.13 0.90
N ASN A 144 4.92 0.99 0.71
CA ASN A 144 5.65 0.27 1.75
C ASN A 144 7.18 0.36 1.60
N VAL A 145 7.67 1.46 1.04
CA VAL A 145 9.11 1.76 1.00
C VAL A 145 9.60 2.13 2.39
N LEU A 146 10.58 1.37 2.90
CA LEU A 146 11.24 1.66 4.16
C LEU A 146 12.20 2.83 4.04
N CYS A 147 12.25 3.67 5.08
CA CYS A 147 13.28 4.67 5.25
C CYS A 147 14.65 3.99 5.36
N ASP A 148 15.70 4.62 4.81
CA ASP A 148 17.05 4.03 4.73
C ASP A 148 17.62 3.66 6.10
N ASP A 149 17.27 4.43 7.13
CA ASP A 149 17.65 4.18 8.51
C ASP A 149 16.91 3.00 9.16
N THR A 150 15.89 2.42 8.52
CA THR A 150 15.17 1.24 9.04
C THR A 150 15.23 0.02 8.13
N LYS A 151 15.96 0.12 7.01
CA LYS A 151 16.17 -1.00 6.09
C LYS A 151 16.93 -2.14 6.78
N PRO A 152 16.37 -3.36 6.81
CA PRO A 152 17.05 -4.51 7.40
C PRO A 152 18.24 -4.94 6.55
N PRO A 153 19.23 -5.62 7.15
CA PRO A 153 20.30 -6.24 6.39
C PRO A 153 19.78 -7.37 5.51
N GLN A 154 20.35 -7.53 4.31
CA GLN A 154 19.99 -8.63 3.43
C GLN A 154 21.00 -9.78 3.56
N ARG A 155 20.50 -11.02 3.53
CA ARG A 155 21.35 -12.23 3.61
C ARG A 155 22.39 -12.30 2.48
N ALA A 156 22.05 -11.74 1.33
CA ALA A 156 22.92 -11.68 0.15
C ALA A 156 24.08 -10.68 0.28
N TRP A 157 24.09 -9.79 1.29
CA TRP A 157 25.14 -8.78 1.43
C TRP A 157 26.53 -9.39 1.64
N THR A 158 27.56 -8.67 1.20
CA THR A 158 28.96 -9.01 1.46
C THR A 158 29.31 -8.71 2.92
N LYS A 159 30.41 -9.30 3.41
CA LYS A 159 30.95 -9.00 4.75
C LYS A 159 31.13 -7.49 4.94
N TYR A 160 31.71 -6.83 3.94
CA TYR A 160 31.92 -5.38 3.93
C TYR A 160 30.62 -4.56 4.04
N LYS A 161 29.57 -4.93 3.30
CA LYS A 161 28.27 -4.23 3.38
C LYS A 161 27.64 -4.36 4.77
N LEU A 162 27.78 -5.52 5.43
CA LEU A 162 27.30 -5.71 6.80
C LEU A 162 28.09 -4.86 7.80
N GLN A 163 29.41 -4.80 7.66
CA GLN A 163 30.27 -3.92 8.47
C GLN A 163 29.86 -2.45 8.32
N GLN A 164 29.68 -1.96 7.08
CA GLN A 164 29.20 -0.61 6.83
C GLN A 164 27.82 -0.36 7.45
N TRP A 165 26.89 -1.31 7.34
CA TRP A 165 25.56 -1.16 7.93
C TRP A 165 25.64 -1.04 9.46
N LEU A 166 26.40 -1.92 10.13
CA LEU A 166 26.60 -1.89 11.58
C LEU A 166 27.24 -0.56 12.02
N THR A 167 28.30 -0.12 11.32
CA THR A 167 28.97 1.16 11.60
C THR A 167 28.02 2.36 11.43
N ARG A 168 27.22 2.39 10.34
CA ARG A 168 26.21 3.45 10.13
C ARG A 168 25.12 3.47 11.19
N LYS A 169 24.89 2.34 11.85
CA LYS A 169 23.94 2.19 12.97
C LYS A 169 24.57 2.46 14.34
N GLY A 170 25.88 2.74 14.39
CA GLY A 170 26.60 2.90 15.66
C GLY A 170 26.74 1.58 16.44
N ILE A 171 26.60 0.43 15.79
CA ILE A 171 26.72 -0.89 16.43
C ILE A 171 28.17 -1.35 16.35
N ALA A 172 28.77 -1.63 17.51
CA ALA A 172 30.13 -2.15 17.60
C ALA A 172 30.24 -3.57 17.01
N TRP A 173 31.32 -3.85 16.29
CA TRP A 173 31.63 -5.17 15.71
C TRP A 173 33.13 -5.41 15.68
N ASP A 174 33.54 -6.69 15.69
CA ASP A 174 34.95 -7.09 15.65
C ASP A 174 35.36 -7.50 14.23
N VAL A 175 36.55 -7.08 13.79
CA VAL A 175 37.10 -7.36 12.46
C VAL A 175 37.23 -8.85 12.13
N LYS A 176 37.44 -9.68 13.15
CA LYS A 176 37.55 -11.13 13.06
C LYS A 176 36.21 -11.82 12.84
N MET A 177 35.08 -11.15 13.12
CA MET A 177 33.75 -11.73 12.92
C MET A 177 33.57 -12.21 11.48
N SER A 178 33.09 -13.42 11.32
CA SER A 178 32.65 -14.00 10.06
C SER A 178 31.45 -13.23 9.49
N LYS A 179 31.14 -13.43 8.20
CA LYS A 179 29.93 -12.88 7.58
C LYS A 179 28.66 -13.30 8.33
N THR A 180 28.62 -14.54 8.83
CA THR A 180 27.46 -15.10 9.54
C THR A 180 27.25 -14.43 10.89
N GLU A 181 28.33 -14.20 11.65
CA GLU A 181 28.27 -13.47 12.93
C GLU A 181 27.81 -12.03 12.74
N LEU A 182 28.36 -11.32 11.73
CA LEU A 182 27.95 -9.95 11.41
C LEU A 182 26.49 -9.88 10.96
N LEU A 183 26.02 -10.84 10.16
CA LEU A 183 24.62 -10.91 9.74
C LEU A 183 23.69 -11.17 10.92
N LYS A 184 24.06 -12.09 11.83
CA LYS A 184 23.29 -12.37 13.05
C LYS A 184 23.20 -11.12 13.94
N LEU A 185 24.33 -10.44 14.14
CA LEU A 185 24.38 -9.20 14.91
C LEU A 185 23.49 -8.12 14.28
N ALA A 186 23.59 -7.91 12.97
CA ALA A 186 22.80 -6.93 12.25
C ALA A 186 21.28 -7.24 12.31
N LEU A 187 20.89 -8.51 12.14
CA LEU A 187 19.49 -8.94 12.24
C LEU A 187 18.92 -8.80 13.66
N SER A 188 19.75 -8.92 14.68
CA SER A 188 19.33 -8.75 16.08
C SER A 188 19.16 -7.28 16.47
N ASN A 189 19.63 -6.34 15.64
CA ASN A 189 19.59 -4.90 15.87
C ASN A 189 18.81 -4.16 14.77
N VAL A 190 17.87 -4.84 14.08
CA VAL A 190 16.99 -4.17 13.11
C VAL A 190 16.06 -3.23 13.88
N PRO A 191 16.08 -1.92 13.58
CA PRO A 191 15.16 -0.98 14.22
C PRO A 191 13.71 -1.23 13.75
N PRO A 192 12.71 -0.72 14.48
CA PRO A 192 11.32 -0.76 14.03
C PRO A 192 11.18 -0.19 12.62
N LYS A 193 10.33 -0.82 11.80
CA LYS A 193 10.08 -0.39 10.42
C LYS A 193 9.51 1.03 10.42
N ARG A 194 10.10 1.90 9.60
CA ARG A 194 9.54 3.22 9.31
C ARG A 194 9.37 3.36 7.81
N TYR A 195 8.18 3.75 7.38
CA TYR A 195 7.84 3.91 5.99
C TYR A 195 8.02 5.37 5.55
N VAL A 196 8.55 5.56 4.36
CA VAL A 196 8.70 6.89 3.74
C VAL A 196 7.34 7.56 3.60
N THR A 197 6.34 6.81 3.16
CA THR A 197 4.94 7.24 3.06
C THR A 197 4.36 7.74 4.39
N ASN A 198 4.78 7.25 5.57
CA ASN A 198 4.35 7.83 6.85
C ASN A 198 5.16 9.05 7.25
N THR A 199 6.41 9.12 6.82
CA THR A 199 7.35 10.17 7.25
C THR A 199 7.06 11.48 6.54
N ILE A 200 6.78 11.42 5.23
CA ILE A 200 6.55 12.60 4.40
C ILE A 200 5.33 13.41 4.89
N PRO A 201 4.11 12.84 5.02
CA PRO A 201 2.94 13.59 5.48
C PRO A 201 3.05 14.06 6.93
N ARG A 202 3.82 13.32 7.77
CA ARG A 202 4.06 13.71 9.16
C ARG A 202 4.82 15.03 9.29
N ALA A 203 5.62 15.42 8.30
CA ALA A 203 6.24 16.75 8.26
C ALA A 203 5.19 17.89 8.19
N PHE A 204 3.97 17.58 7.75
CA PHE A 204 2.82 18.48 7.69
C PHE A 204 1.80 18.19 8.79
N ASP A 205 2.18 17.45 9.83
CA ASP A 205 1.28 17.00 10.90
C ASP A 205 0.06 16.21 10.36
N VAL A 206 0.27 15.43 9.29
CA VAL A 206 -0.75 14.55 8.71
C VAL A 206 -0.38 13.10 8.98
N GLU A 207 -1.31 12.34 9.53
CA GLU A 207 -1.13 10.93 9.83
C GLU A 207 -1.49 10.04 8.64
N ILE A 208 -0.73 8.96 8.43
CA ILE A 208 -1.10 7.89 7.49
C ILE A 208 -1.55 6.66 8.26
N LEU A 209 -2.78 6.22 7.97
CA LEU A 209 -3.34 4.97 8.47
C LEU A 209 -3.47 3.95 7.33
N ARG A 210 -2.92 2.76 7.50
CA ARG A 210 -3.03 1.67 6.51
C ARG A 210 -4.17 0.75 6.83
N LEU A 211 -4.85 0.29 5.77
CA LEU A 211 -5.74 -0.86 5.88
C LEU A 211 -4.92 -2.11 6.27
N PRO A 212 -5.44 -2.95 7.18
CA PRO A 212 -4.78 -4.18 7.63
C PRO A 212 -4.73 -5.28 6.55
#